data_AF-A0A7J7PS89-F1
#
_entry.id   AF-A0A7J7PS89-F1
#
_cell.length_a   1.000
_cell.length_b   1.000
_cell.length_c   1.000
_cell.angle_alpha   90.00
_cell.angle_beta   90.00
_cell.angle_gamma   90.00
#
_symmetry.space_group_name_H-M   'P 1'
#
loop_
_entity.id
_entity.type
_entity.pdbx_description
1 polymer ?
#
loop_
_entity_poly.entity_id
_entity_poly.type
_entity_poly.pdbx_seq_one_letter_code
_entity_poly.pdbx_strand_id
1 'polypeptide(L)'
;MQPTRVAKPRPNYFYDYRASVSEKFIRRGLYVCCRSLPAAILLAIAASLTLELGNLLRTGELIRLWSVASQTDLTFNLVTVVLCSSVLLAALLSFFLLQTRPVYLVDFSCYKPPDSWKWPRQWHSHCTVACKKFTPESIDFQGKILARSGLGDDTYLPPGLAQQPPAISMSDARWEFEQVCFTAVRDVLAKTGVHPRQIGCVIVNCSLFNPTPSLSAMVMNHFKMSSNVINYNLGAWAAQ
;
A
#
# COMPACT_ATOMS: atom_id res chain seq x y z
N MET A 1 10.75 -47.11 -21.56
CA MET A 1 10.08 -45.80 -21.77
C MET A 1 8.92 -45.70 -20.78
N GLN A 2 9.03 -44.84 -19.78
CA GLN A 2 7.92 -44.56 -18.86
C GLN A 2 7.03 -43.44 -19.46
N PRO A 3 5.70 -43.52 -19.33
CA PRO A 3 4.81 -42.50 -19.87
C PRO A 3 4.93 -41.20 -19.08
N THR A 4 5.27 -40.11 -19.77
CA THR A 4 5.30 -38.75 -19.23
C THR A 4 3.91 -38.32 -18.79
N ARG A 5 3.74 -38.16 -17.48
CA ARG A 5 2.50 -37.66 -16.85
C ARG A 5 2.40 -36.15 -17.12
N VAL A 6 1.53 -35.75 -18.06
CA VAL A 6 1.21 -34.33 -18.29
C VAL A 6 0.50 -33.80 -17.06
N ALA A 7 1.16 -32.90 -16.33
CA ALA A 7 0.58 -32.25 -15.16
C ALA A 7 -0.59 -31.35 -15.59
N LYS A 8 -1.77 -31.53 -14.98
CA LYS A 8 -2.88 -30.58 -15.15
C LYS A 8 -2.44 -29.19 -14.66
N PRO A 9 -2.73 -28.11 -15.40
CA PRO A 9 -2.42 -26.75 -14.97
C PRO A 9 -3.15 -26.48 -13.65
N ARG A 10 -2.39 -26.09 -12.63
CA ARG A 10 -2.95 -25.65 -11.36
C ARG A 10 -3.65 -24.30 -11.59
N PRO A 11 -4.80 -24.04 -10.96
CA PRO A 11 -5.41 -22.72 -11.01
C PRO A 11 -4.38 -21.69 -10.51
N ASN A 12 -4.11 -20.69 -11.35
CA ASN A 12 -3.23 -19.58 -10.99
C ASN A 12 -3.91 -18.77 -9.88
N TYR A 13 -3.38 -18.87 -8.66
CA TYR A 13 -3.76 -18.00 -7.54
C TYR A 13 -3.10 -16.61 -7.62
N PHE A 14 -2.35 -16.33 -8.69
CA PHE A 14 -1.69 -15.05 -8.91
C PHE A 14 -2.50 -14.18 -9.87
N TYR A 15 -2.75 -12.94 -9.45
CA TYR A 15 -3.39 -11.92 -10.28
C TYR A 15 -2.58 -11.70 -11.56
N ASP A 16 -3.23 -11.77 -12.71
CA ASP A 16 -2.62 -11.49 -14.01
C ASP A 16 -2.53 -9.97 -14.23
N TYR A 17 -1.30 -9.45 -14.23
CA TYR A 17 -1.02 -8.02 -14.38
C TYR A 17 -0.85 -7.58 -15.85
N ARG A 18 -1.10 -8.46 -16.83
CA ARG A 18 -0.93 -8.18 -18.27
C ARG A 18 -2.14 -7.51 -18.94
N ALA A 19 -3.21 -7.21 -18.21
CA ALA A 19 -4.40 -6.57 -18.75
C ALA A 19 -4.12 -5.13 -19.22
N SER A 20 -4.75 -4.72 -20.34
CA SER A 20 -4.52 -3.42 -20.98
C SER A 20 -4.84 -2.24 -20.05
N VAL A 21 -3.95 -1.25 -20.06
CA VAL A 21 -3.97 -0.10 -19.14
C VAL A 21 -5.19 0.80 -19.36
N SER A 22 -5.73 0.90 -20.58
CA SER A 22 -6.90 1.73 -20.91
C SER A 22 -8.20 1.20 -20.33
N GLU A 23 -8.44 -0.12 -20.37
CA GLU A 23 -9.62 -0.73 -19.74
C GLU A 23 -9.62 -0.53 -18.22
N LYS A 24 -8.43 -0.55 -17.60
CA LYS A 24 -8.27 -0.34 -16.16
C LYS A 24 -8.79 1.03 -15.74
N PHE A 25 -8.50 2.09 -16.49
CA PHE A 25 -8.94 3.45 -16.16
C PHE A 25 -10.44 3.65 -16.40
N ILE A 26 -11.00 3.11 -17.49
CA ILE A 26 -12.44 3.17 -17.77
C ILE A 26 -13.21 2.40 -16.69
N ARG A 27 -12.79 1.18 -16.36
CA ARG A 27 -13.40 0.39 -15.28
C ARG A 27 -13.29 1.08 -13.93
N ARG A 28 -12.18 1.79 -13.66
CA ARG A 28 -12.01 2.55 -12.42
C ARG A 28 -12.93 3.77 -12.37
N GLY A 29 -13.10 4.49 -13.49
CA GLY A 29 -14.06 5.60 -13.58
C GLY A 29 -15.50 5.13 -13.38
N LEU A 30 -15.90 4.05 -14.07
CA LEU A 30 -17.21 3.42 -13.92
C LEU A 30 -17.43 2.91 -12.49
N TYR A 31 -16.43 2.25 -11.90
CA TYR A 31 -16.48 1.79 -10.53
C TYR A 31 -16.67 2.93 -9.54
N VAL A 32 -15.93 4.04 -9.70
CA VAL A 32 -16.08 5.23 -8.85
C VAL A 32 -17.48 5.84 -9.00
N CYS A 33 -18.00 5.98 -10.23
CA CYS A 33 -19.36 6.47 -10.48
C CYS A 33 -20.42 5.56 -9.85
N CYS A 34 -20.40 4.25 -10.15
CA CYS A 34 -21.36 3.29 -9.58
C CYS A 34 -21.29 3.22 -8.05
N ARG A 35 -20.14 3.57 -7.47
CA ARG A 35 -19.92 3.60 -6.02
C ARG A 35 -20.42 4.89 -5.36
N SER A 36 -20.20 6.05 -5.97
CA SER A 36 -20.51 7.36 -5.36
C SER A 36 -21.91 7.89 -5.71
N LEU A 37 -22.47 7.53 -6.87
CA LEU A 37 -23.79 7.97 -7.32
C LEU A 37 -24.92 7.57 -6.35
N PRO A 38 -24.99 6.33 -5.83
CA PRO A 38 -26.06 5.96 -4.89
C PRO A 38 -26.05 6.81 -3.61
N ALA A 39 -24.86 7.10 -3.08
CA ALA A 39 -24.71 7.93 -1.89
C ALA A 39 -25.15 9.38 -2.16
N ALA A 40 -24.79 9.93 -3.31
CA ALA A 40 -25.20 11.28 -3.72
C ALA A 40 -26.73 11.38 -3.92
N ILE A 41 -27.34 10.37 -4.54
CA ILE A 41 -28.80 10.29 -4.72
C ILE A 41 -29.51 10.19 -3.36
N LEU A 42 -29.03 9.32 -2.46
CA LEU A 42 -29.60 9.19 -1.11
C LEU A 42 -29.47 10.50 -0.30
N LEU A 43 -28.35 11.21 -0.41
CA LEU A 43 -28.16 12.53 0.21
C LEU A 43 -29.11 13.58 -0.36
N ALA A 44 -29.33 13.60 -1.68
CA ALA A 44 -30.27 14.51 -2.32
C ALA A 44 -31.72 14.23 -1.90
N ILE A 45 -32.11 12.95 -1.82
CA ILE A 45 -33.43 12.53 -1.33
C ILE A 45 -33.61 12.94 0.14
N ALA A 46 -32.60 12.68 0.99
CA ALA A 46 -32.64 13.09 2.39
C ALA A 46 -32.77 14.62 2.53
N ALA A 47 -32.01 15.40 1.75
CA ALA A 47 -32.10 16.85 1.73
C ALA A 47 -33.49 17.34 1.27
N SER A 48 -34.04 16.78 0.19
CA SER A 48 -35.39 17.11 -0.30
C SER A 48 -36.46 16.82 0.75
N LEU A 49 -36.41 15.65 1.39
CA LEU A 49 -37.34 15.27 2.46
C LEU A 49 -37.23 16.21 3.66
N THR A 50 -36.02 16.63 4.05
CA THR A 50 -35.86 17.60 5.15
C THR A 50 -36.41 18.98 4.81
N LEU A 51 -36.26 19.43 3.55
CA LEU A 51 -36.82 20.69 3.06
C LEU A 51 -38.35 20.67 3.03
N GLU A 52 -38.94 19.60 2.49
CA GLU A 52 -40.39 19.41 2.47
C GLU A 52 -40.95 19.33 3.89
N LEU A 53 -40.30 18.59 4.79
CA LEU A 53 -40.70 18.51 6.19
C LEU A 53 -40.67 19.90 6.86
N GLY A 54 -39.63 20.70 6.58
CA GLY A 54 -39.51 22.07 7.05
C GLY A 54 -40.61 22.99 6.50
N ASN A 55 -40.96 22.85 5.22
CA ASN A 55 -42.07 23.59 4.61
C ASN A 55 -43.42 23.19 5.22
N LEU A 56 -43.68 21.90 5.43
CA LEU A 56 -44.91 21.39 6.04
C LEU A 56 -45.06 21.80 7.52
N LEU A 57 -43.94 21.92 8.25
CA LEU A 57 -43.89 22.51 9.58
C LEU A 57 -44.29 23.99 9.56
N ARG A 58 -43.79 24.74 8.57
CA ARG A 58 -44.05 26.18 8.44
C ARG A 58 -45.49 26.48 8.02
N THR A 59 -46.09 25.66 7.16
CA THR A 59 -47.49 25.82 6.71
C THR A 59 -48.51 25.29 7.72
N GLY A 60 -48.08 24.58 8.76
CA GLY A 60 -48.95 23.97 9.77
C GLY A 60 -49.71 22.74 9.28
N GLU A 61 -49.47 22.29 8.04
CA GLU A 61 -50.06 21.08 7.48
C GLU A 61 -49.60 19.82 8.22
N LEU A 62 -48.38 19.83 8.75
CA LEU A 62 -47.87 18.71 9.55
C LEU A 62 -48.75 18.43 10.79
N ILE A 63 -49.19 19.50 11.46
CA ILE A 63 -50.05 19.41 12.65
C ILE A 63 -51.44 18.89 12.27
N ARG A 64 -51.96 19.28 11.09
CA ARG A 64 -53.22 18.76 10.57
C ARG A 64 -53.12 17.27 10.22
N LEU A 65 -52.08 16.86 9.50
CA LEU A 65 -51.81 15.45 9.18
C LEU A 65 -51.62 14.61 10.44
N TRP A 66 -50.94 15.14 11.45
CA TRP A 66 -50.80 14.50 12.76
C TRP A 66 -52.14 14.34 13.49
N SER A 67 -52.99 15.36 13.46
CA SER A 67 -54.32 15.31 14.09
C SER A 67 -55.25 14.29 13.43
N VAL A 68 -55.21 14.17 12.10
CA VAL A 68 -55.98 13.16 11.33
C VAL A 68 -55.42 11.76 11.58
N ALA A 69 -54.10 11.60 11.57
CA ALA A 69 -53.45 10.32 11.87
C ALA A 69 -53.77 9.83 13.29
N SER A 70 -53.82 10.75 14.26
CA SER A 70 -54.13 10.46 15.67
C SER A 70 -55.56 9.98 15.92
N GLN A 71 -56.50 10.23 15.00
CA GLN A 71 -57.92 9.84 15.15
C GLN A 71 -58.25 8.47 14.53
N THR A 72 -57.33 7.88 13.77
CA THR A 72 -57.46 6.55 13.16
C THR A 72 -56.56 5.54 13.86
N ASP A 73 -56.99 4.27 14.00
CA ASP A 73 -56.17 3.14 14.49
C ASP A 73 -54.89 2.85 13.65
N LEU A 74 -54.61 3.64 12.62
CA LEU A 74 -53.39 3.62 11.82
C LEU A 74 -52.13 4.09 12.57
N THR A 75 -52.26 4.64 13.78
CA THR A 75 -51.14 5.22 14.56
C THR A 75 -49.96 4.25 14.72
N PHE A 76 -50.22 2.99 15.07
CA PHE A 76 -49.16 2.01 15.27
C PHE A 76 -48.44 1.69 13.95
N ASN A 77 -49.20 1.48 12.87
CA ASN A 77 -48.63 1.15 11.57
C ASN A 77 -47.83 2.31 10.95
N LEU A 78 -48.34 3.54 11.03
CA LEU A 78 -47.67 4.70 10.43
C LEU A 78 -46.36 5.03 11.16
N VAL A 79 -46.37 5.04 12.50
CA VAL A 79 -45.16 5.30 13.30
C VAL A 79 -44.12 4.21 13.06
N THR A 80 -44.51 2.93 13.01
CA THR A 80 -43.60 1.83 12.69
C THR A 80 -43.04 1.96 11.27
N VAL A 81 -43.85 2.29 10.27
CA VAL A 81 -43.39 2.44 8.88
C VAL A 81 -42.39 3.61 8.75
N VAL A 82 -42.66 4.76 9.36
CA VAL A 82 -41.76 5.93 9.33
C VAL A 82 -40.44 5.63 10.04
N LEU A 83 -40.51 4.96 11.19
CA LEU A 83 -39.31 4.61 11.96
C LEU A 83 -38.48 3.55 11.23
N CYS A 84 -39.10 2.51 10.68
CA CYS A 84 -38.41 1.50 9.86
C CYS A 84 -37.79 2.12 8.60
N SER A 85 -38.50 3.03 7.93
CA SER A 85 -38.00 3.69 6.71
C SER A 85 -36.83 4.62 7.01
N SER A 86 -36.88 5.37 8.11
CA SER A 86 -35.77 6.24 8.53
C SER A 86 -34.55 5.44 8.98
N VAL A 87 -34.74 4.33 9.69
CA VAL A 87 -33.64 3.41 10.06
C VAL A 87 -33.03 2.75 8.82
N LEU A 88 -33.84 2.30 7.86
CA LEU A 88 -33.33 1.76 6.59
C LEU A 88 -32.52 2.80 5.82
N LEU A 89 -33.02 4.03 5.71
CA LEU A 89 -32.35 5.11 5.00
C LEU A 89 -31.03 5.50 5.69
N ALA A 90 -31.03 5.56 7.03
CA ALA A 90 -29.83 5.80 7.82
C ALA A 90 -28.82 4.64 7.70
N ALA A 91 -29.26 3.39 7.70
CA ALA A 91 -28.40 2.22 7.53
C ALA A 91 -27.77 2.19 6.13
N LEU A 92 -28.55 2.49 5.08
CA LEU A 92 -28.04 2.59 3.71
C LEU A 92 -27.02 3.73 3.56
N LEU A 93 -27.34 4.93 4.04
CA LEU A 93 -26.41 6.07 4.05
C LEU A 93 -25.12 5.73 4.80
N SER A 94 -25.24 5.16 5.99
CA SER A 94 -24.11 4.74 6.82
C SER A 94 -23.26 3.69 6.11
N PHE A 95 -23.86 2.66 5.51
CA PHE A 95 -23.16 1.63 4.75
C PHE A 95 -22.34 2.22 3.59
N PHE A 96 -22.88 3.18 2.85
CA PHE A 96 -22.16 3.81 1.74
C PHE A 96 -21.09 4.79 2.20
N LEU A 97 -21.34 5.57 3.27
CA LEU A 97 -20.42 6.57 3.80
C LEU A 97 -19.26 5.98 4.60
N LEU A 98 -19.50 4.92 5.37
CA LEU A 98 -18.50 4.25 6.21
C LEU A 98 -17.70 3.19 5.48
N GLN A 99 -18.03 2.89 4.23
CA GLN A 99 -17.29 1.86 3.51
C GLN A 99 -15.84 2.29 3.33
N THR A 100 -14.94 1.44 3.81
CA THR A 100 -13.50 1.66 3.69
C THR A 100 -13.11 1.73 2.22
N ARG A 101 -12.27 2.71 1.89
CA ARG A 101 -11.74 2.86 0.53
C ARG A 101 -10.68 1.77 0.32
N PRO A 102 -10.87 0.84 -0.62
CA PRO A 102 -9.87 -0.19 -0.86
C PRO A 102 -8.57 0.44 -1.38
N VAL A 103 -7.44 0.01 -0.81
CA VAL A 103 -6.10 0.39 -1.25
C VAL A 103 -5.59 -0.67 -2.21
N TYR A 104 -5.18 -0.26 -3.41
CA TYR A 104 -4.72 -1.15 -4.45
C TYR A 104 -3.24 -0.92 -4.74
N LEU A 105 -2.50 -2.02 -4.91
CA LEU A 105 -1.17 -1.98 -5.49
C LEU A 105 -1.28 -1.73 -7.00
N VAL A 106 -0.76 -0.59 -7.46
CA VAL A 106 -0.83 -0.23 -8.88
C VAL A 106 0.28 -0.93 -9.66
N ASP A 107 1.51 -0.90 -9.12
CA ASP A 107 2.72 -1.45 -9.72
C ASP A 107 3.81 -1.61 -8.64
N PHE A 108 4.87 -2.35 -8.94
CA PHE A 108 6.04 -2.53 -8.09
C PHE A 108 7.34 -2.59 -8.93
N SER A 109 8.47 -2.29 -8.31
CA SER A 109 9.78 -2.50 -8.90
C SER A 109 10.77 -2.97 -7.85
N CYS A 110 11.69 -3.84 -8.27
CA CYS A 110 12.77 -4.36 -7.45
C CYS A 110 14.08 -4.08 -8.17
N TYR A 111 15.07 -3.60 -7.44
CA TYR A 111 16.42 -3.45 -7.96
C TYR A 111 17.10 -4.82 -8.04
N LYS A 112 17.57 -5.19 -9.23
CA LYS A 112 18.47 -6.32 -9.42
C LYS A 112 19.89 -5.77 -9.56
N PRO A 113 20.80 -6.03 -8.60
CA PRO A 113 22.18 -5.61 -8.71
C PRO A 113 22.88 -6.28 -9.90
N PRO A 114 23.98 -5.69 -10.42
CA PRO A 114 24.79 -6.32 -11.45
C PRO A 114 25.46 -7.59 -10.93
N ASP A 115 25.84 -8.50 -11.83
CA ASP A 115 26.50 -9.77 -11.48
C ASP A 115 27.84 -9.58 -10.75
N SER A 116 28.47 -8.40 -10.86
CA SER A 116 29.65 -8.03 -10.08
C SER A 116 29.41 -7.92 -8.57
N TRP A 117 28.15 -7.83 -8.13
CA TRP A 117 27.76 -7.80 -6.72
C TRP A 117 27.39 -9.18 -6.18
N LYS A 118 27.49 -10.24 -7.00
CA LYS A 118 27.24 -11.60 -6.52
C LYS A 118 28.24 -11.98 -5.44
N TRP A 119 27.76 -12.75 -4.47
CA TRP A 119 28.49 -13.16 -3.29
C TRP A 119 28.44 -14.69 -3.14
N PRO A 120 29.30 -15.42 -3.88
CA PRO A 120 29.37 -16.87 -3.79
C PRO A 120 29.77 -17.33 -2.39
N ARG A 121 29.32 -18.51 -1.97
CA ARG A 121 29.62 -19.04 -0.63
C ARG A 121 31.11 -19.22 -0.35
N GLN A 122 31.88 -19.56 -1.38
CA GLN A 122 33.34 -19.66 -1.28
C GLN A 122 33.97 -18.30 -0.93
N TRP A 123 33.44 -17.23 -1.52
CA TRP A 123 33.89 -15.87 -1.26
C TRP A 123 33.57 -15.43 0.17
N HIS A 124 32.38 -15.77 0.69
CA HIS A 124 32.02 -15.52 2.09
C HIS A 124 33.06 -16.09 3.07
N SER A 125 33.41 -17.38 2.93
CA SER A 125 34.37 -18.02 3.83
C SER A 125 35.74 -17.33 3.79
N HIS A 126 36.22 -16.99 2.59
CA HIS A 126 37.47 -16.26 2.40
C HIS A 126 37.44 -14.89 3.09
N CYS A 127 36.40 -14.08 2.86
CA CYS A 127 36.26 -12.75 3.45
C CYS A 127 36.15 -12.80 4.97
N THR A 128 35.38 -13.75 5.55
CA THR A 128 35.23 -13.86 7.01
C THR A 128 36.56 -14.19 7.69
N VAL A 129 37.36 -15.09 7.11
CA VAL A 129 38.70 -15.42 7.62
C VAL A 129 39.64 -14.22 7.47
N ALA A 130 39.64 -13.57 6.31
CA ALA A 130 40.49 -12.42 6.02
C ALA A 130 40.23 -11.22 6.93
N CYS A 131 38.98 -11.04 7.40
CA CYS A 131 38.61 -9.99 8.34
C CYS A 131 39.35 -10.07 9.69
N LYS A 132 39.88 -11.24 10.09
CA LYS A 132 40.56 -11.47 11.38
C LYS A 132 39.78 -11.00 12.63
N LYS A 133 38.46 -10.92 12.53
CA LYS A 133 37.54 -10.46 13.60
C LYS A 133 36.80 -11.61 14.30
N PHE A 134 36.91 -12.83 13.78
CA PHE A 134 36.12 -13.98 14.23
C PHE A 134 37.02 -15.12 14.67
N THR A 135 36.58 -15.87 15.68
CA THR A 135 37.26 -17.09 16.12
C THR A 135 37.01 -18.24 15.15
N PRO A 136 37.87 -19.27 15.11
CA PRO A 136 37.64 -20.46 14.27
C PRO A 136 36.27 -21.11 14.51
N GLU A 137 35.80 -21.17 15.76
CA GLU A 137 34.49 -21.74 16.12
C GLU A 137 33.34 -20.89 15.57
N SER A 138 33.50 -19.57 15.59
CA SER A 138 32.52 -18.63 15.02
C SER A 138 32.43 -18.77 13.50
N ILE A 139 33.58 -18.99 12.83
CA ILE A 139 33.64 -19.19 11.38
C ILE A 139 32.96 -20.51 10.99
N ASP A 140 33.23 -21.60 11.72
CA ASP A 140 32.55 -22.88 11.50
C ASP A 140 31.03 -22.77 11.72
N PHE A 141 30.60 -22.06 12.77
CA PHE A 141 29.18 -21.82 13.03
C PHE A 141 28.51 -21.01 11.91
N GLN A 142 29.14 -19.93 11.44
CA GLN A 142 28.66 -19.15 10.29
C GLN A 142 28.56 -20.02 9.03
N GLY A 143 29.52 -20.92 8.80
CA GLY A 143 29.49 -21.88 7.70
C GLY A 143 28.27 -22.81 7.76
N LYS A 144 27.95 -23.34 8.95
CA LYS A 144 26.75 -24.18 9.17
C LYS A 144 25.45 -23.40 8.93
N ILE A 145 25.39 -22.12 9.33
CA ILE A 145 24.25 -21.23 9.04
C ILE A 145 24.13 -21.03 7.54
N LEU A 146 25.21 -20.67 6.86
CA LEU A 146 25.19 -20.40 5.42
C LEU A 146 24.74 -21.62 4.62
N ALA A 147 25.21 -22.82 4.99
CA ALA A 147 24.82 -24.08 4.37
C ALA A 147 23.32 -24.42 4.54
N ARG A 148 22.64 -23.86 5.55
CA ARG A 148 21.22 -24.11 5.86
C ARG A 148 20.31 -22.91 5.57
N SER A 149 20.87 -21.79 5.14
CA SER A 149 20.15 -20.52 4.91
C SER A 149 19.22 -20.52 3.69
N GLY A 150 19.40 -21.48 2.76
CA GLY A 150 18.72 -21.48 1.47
C GLY A 150 19.29 -20.46 0.46
N LEU A 151 20.38 -19.76 0.81
CA LEU A 151 21.04 -18.79 -0.07
C LEU A 151 21.98 -19.50 -1.06
N GLY A 152 21.80 -19.19 -2.35
CA GLY A 152 22.63 -19.67 -3.45
C GLY A 152 23.79 -18.74 -3.78
N ASP A 153 24.62 -19.12 -4.74
CA ASP A 153 25.76 -18.32 -5.20
C ASP A 153 25.32 -17.08 -6.03
N ASP A 154 24.03 -16.98 -6.39
CA ASP A 154 23.39 -15.81 -7.00
C ASP A 154 22.84 -14.80 -5.96
N THR A 155 23.30 -14.88 -4.70
CA THR A 155 22.97 -13.88 -3.68
C THR A 155 23.84 -12.64 -3.90
N TYR A 156 23.25 -11.44 -3.77
CA TYR A 156 23.98 -10.19 -3.97
C TYR A 156 24.26 -9.50 -2.64
N LEU A 157 25.45 -8.91 -2.52
CA LEU A 157 25.86 -8.08 -1.38
C LEU A 157 26.54 -6.80 -1.89
N PRO A 158 26.53 -5.72 -1.10
CA PRO A 158 27.15 -4.45 -1.49
C PRO A 158 28.66 -4.62 -1.70
N PRO A 159 29.25 -3.97 -2.72
CA PRO A 159 30.65 -4.13 -3.07
C PRO A 159 31.60 -3.65 -1.95
N GLY A 160 31.14 -2.74 -1.09
CA GLY A 160 31.90 -2.30 0.09
C GLY A 160 32.28 -3.45 1.03
N LEU A 161 31.44 -4.48 1.14
CA LEU A 161 31.71 -5.66 1.97
C LEU A 161 32.81 -6.57 1.41
N ALA A 162 33.08 -6.50 0.10
CA ALA A 162 34.14 -7.27 -0.54
C ALA A 162 35.54 -6.68 -0.28
N GLN A 163 35.63 -5.43 0.19
CA GLN A 163 36.90 -4.74 0.43
C GLN A 163 37.64 -5.32 1.66
N GLN A 164 38.95 -5.11 1.71
CA GLN A 164 39.81 -5.53 2.82
C GLN A 164 40.59 -4.32 3.35
N PRO A 165 40.19 -3.72 4.49
CA PRO A 165 39.04 -4.07 5.33
C PRO A 165 37.68 -3.70 4.69
N PRO A 166 36.55 -4.28 5.14
CA PRO A 166 35.23 -3.94 4.63
C PRO A 166 34.89 -2.45 4.80
N ALA A 167 34.39 -1.83 3.74
CA ALA A 167 33.87 -0.46 3.75
C ALA A 167 32.42 -0.47 4.27
N ILE A 168 32.26 -0.05 5.52
CA ILE A 168 30.99 -0.07 6.28
C ILE A 168 30.62 1.31 6.83
N SER A 169 31.02 2.37 6.13
CA SER A 169 30.73 3.74 6.57
C SER A 169 29.28 4.16 6.26
N MET A 170 28.81 5.23 6.91
CA MET A 170 27.51 5.84 6.57
C MET A 170 27.43 6.33 5.13
N SER A 171 28.55 6.78 4.55
CA SER A 171 28.61 7.15 3.14
C SER A 171 28.42 5.94 2.22
N ASP A 172 28.97 4.78 2.57
CA ASP A 172 28.81 3.54 1.79
C ASP A 172 27.36 3.05 1.83
N ALA A 173 26.76 3.04 3.03
CA ALA A 173 25.37 2.66 3.21
C ALA A 173 24.39 3.61 2.48
N ARG A 174 24.69 4.92 2.50
CA ARG A 174 23.92 5.91 1.73
C ARG A 174 24.05 5.67 0.23
N TRP A 175 25.27 5.45 -0.26
CA TRP A 175 25.51 5.18 -1.68
C TRP A 175 24.75 3.93 -2.14
N GLU A 176 24.78 2.85 -1.37
CA GLU A 176 24.02 1.63 -1.67
C GLU A 176 22.51 1.91 -1.72
N PHE A 177 21.99 2.61 -0.70
CA PHE A 177 20.58 2.99 -0.65
C PHE A 177 20.17 3.79 -1.89
N GLU A 178 20.99 4.75 -2.33
CA GLU A 178 20.71 5.52 -3.54
C GLU A 178 20.66 4.63 -4.78
N GLN A 179 21.62 3.71 -4.96
CA GLN A 179 21.61 2.78 -6.09
C GLN A 179 20.35 1.91 -6.10
N VAL A 180 19.99 1.33 -4.96
CA VAL A 180 18.87 0.39 -4.82
C VAL A 180 17.53 1.12 -4.90
N CYS A 181 17.30 2.07 -4.00
CA CYS A 181 16.00 2.71 -3.83
C CYS A 181 15.71 3.72 -4.94
N PHE A 182 16.66 4.54 -5.39
CA PHE A 182 16.36 5.49 -6.46
C PHE A 182 16.13 4.77 -7.78
N THR A 183 16.86 3.69 -8.07
CA THR A 183 16.57 2.88 -9.25
C THR A 183 15.17 2.28 -9.20
N ALA A 184 14.79 1.64 -8.08
CA ALA A 184 13.46 1.04 -7.94
C ALA A 184 12.34 2.09 -8.07
N VAL A 185 12.49 3.26 -7.45
CA VAL A 185 11.52 4.36 -7.53
C VAL A 185 11.44 4.93 -8.95
N ARG A 186 12.58 5.17 -9.60
CA ARG A 186 12.61 5.62 -11.00
C ARG A 186 11.88 4.64 -11.91
N ASP A 187 12.14 3.35 -11.76
CA ASP A 187 11.58 2.33 -12.62
C ASP A 187 10.07 2.19 -12.42
N VAL A 188 9.55 2.27 -11.19
CA VAL A 188 8.09 2.22 -10.95
C VAL A 188 7.39 3.50 -11.44
N LEU A 189 8.02 4.67 -11.31
CA LEU A 189 7.50 5.92 -11.87
C LEU A 189 7.45 5.86 -13.40
N ALA A 190 8.50 5.33 -14.04
CA ALA A 190 8.55 5.15 -15.49
C ALA A 190 7.49 4.16 -16.00
N LYS A 191 7.31 3.01 -15.31
CA LYS A 191 6.30 2.01 -15.65
C LYS A 191 4.87 2.55 -15.54
N THR A 192 4.60 3.33 -14.49
CA THR A 192 3.25 3.83 -14.19
C THR A 192 2.92 5.14 -14.90
N GLY A 193 3.93 5.90 -15.36
CA GLY A 193 3.76 7.25 -15.91
C GLY A 193 3.32 8.29 -14.87
N VAL A 194 3.36 7.96 -13.58
CA VAL A 194 2.97 8.88 -12.49
C VAL A 194 4.04 9.95 -12.33
N HIS A 195 3.62 11.21 -12.35
CA HIS A 195 4.54 12.31 -12.12
C HIS A 195 4.86 12.41 -10.62
N PRO A 196 6.13 12.62 -10.19
CA PRO A 196 6.50 12.67 -8.77
C PRO A 196 5.67 13.65 -7.92
N ARG A 197 5.25 14.77 -8.51
CA ARG A 197 4.37 15.76 -7.84
C ARG A 197 2.95 15.27 -7.54
N GLN A 198 2.49 14.18 -8.15
CA GLN A 198 1.17 13.57 -7.89
C GLN A 198 1.19 12.60 -6.70
N ILE A 199 2.37 12.24 -6.20
CA ILE A 199 2.51 11.40 -5.02
C ILE A 199 2.10 12.22 -3.79
N GLY A 200 1.19 11.69 -2.98
CA GLY A 200 0.75 12.34 -1.72
C GLY A 200 1.43 11.82 -0.46
N CYS A 201 2.01 10.62 -0.51
CA CYS A 201 2.64 9.97 0.63
C CYS A 201 3.84 9.12 0.20
N VAL A 202 4.93 9.19 0.97
CA VAL A 202 6.13 8.35 0.81
C VAL A 202 6.42 7.65 2.12
N ILE A 203 6.50 6.32 2.07
CA ILE A 203 6.86 5.48 3.21
C ILE A 203 8.15 4.76 2.83
N VAL A 204 9.22 5.00 3.58
CA VAL A 204 10.50 4.29 3.44
C VAL A 204 10.72 3.44 4.68
N ASN A 205 11.12 2.19 4.48
CA ASN A 205 11.52 1.30 5.56
C ASN A 205 12.98 0.90 5.36
N CYS A 206 13.81 1.09 6.39
CA CYS A 206 15.20 0.65 6.40
C CYS A 206 15.62 0.27 7.82
N SER A 207 16.03 -0.97 8.02
CA SER A 207 16.53 -1.46 9.31
C SER A 207 18.05 -1.32 9.46
N LEU A 208 18.77 -0.97 8.39
CA LEU A 208 20.24 -0.96 8.40
C LEU A 208 20.81 0.33 9.00
N PHE A 209 20.19 1.48 8.72
CA PHE A 209 20.64 2.78 9.23
C PHE A 209 19.55 3.85 9.10
N ASN A 210 19.70 4.94 9.86
CA ASN A 210 18.78 6.08 9.85
C ASN A 210 19.56 7.40 9.83
N PRO A 211 19.82 8.00 8.65
CA PRO A 211 20.59 9.23 8.53
C PRO A 211 19.72 10.47 8.76
N THR A 212 20.39 11.60 9.01
CA THR A 212 19.80 12.94 8.91
C THR A 212 20.39 13.65 7.68
N PRO A 213 19.57 14.15 6.73
CA PRO A 213 18.11 14.02 6.65
C PRO A 213 17.63 12.58 6.41
N SER A 214 16.36 12.29 6.73
CA SER A 214 15.77 10.95 6.65
C SER A 214 15.79 10.37 5.23
N LEU A 215 15.75 9.03 5.11
CA LEU A 215 15.74 8.35 3.81
C LEU A 215 14.52 8.75 2.96
N SER A 216 13.34 8.89 3.59
CA SER A 216 12.14 9.41 2.93
C SER A 216 12.34 10.81 2.35
N ALA A 217 12.99 11.71 3.10
CA ALA A 217 13.31 13.05 2.64
C ALA A 217 14.34 13.04 1.50
N MET A 218 15.33 12.14 1.53
CA MET A 218 16.29 11.97 0.43
C MET A 218 15.59 11.55 -0.87
N VAL A 219 14.67 10.57 -0.80
CA VAL A 219 13.85 10.16 -1.96
C VAL A 219 13.03 11.34 -2.49
N MET A 220 12.30 12.03 -1.62
CA MET A 220 11.48 13.18 -2.03
C MET A 220 12.29 14.29 -2.71
N ASN A 221 13.46 14.62 -2.14
CA ASN A 221 14.34 15.66 -2.68
C ASN A 221 14.97 15.24 -4.02
N HIS A 222 15.32 13.95 -4.17
CA HIS A 222 15.90 13.43 -5.42
C HIS A 222 14.88 13.51 -6.57
N PHE A 223 13.65 13.06 -6.35
CA PHE A 223 12.60 13.04 -7.37
C PHE A 223 11.79 14.34 -7.49
N LYS A 224 12.18 15.40 -6.77
CA LYS A 224 11.50 16.71 -6.78
C LYS A 224 9.99 16.60 -6.54
N MET A 225 9.64 15.79 -5.54
CA MET A 225 8.25 15.64 -5.09
C MET A 225 7.73 16.95 -4.47
N SER A 226 6.40 17.05 -4.30
CA SER A 226 5.77 18.25 -3.72
C SER A 226 6.17 18.44 -2.25
N SER A 227 6.17 19.70 -1.78
CA SER A 227 6.41 20.02 -0.36
C SER A 227 5.29 19.51 0.56
N ASN A 228 4.09 19.28 0.01
CA ASN A 228 2.92 18.84 0.76
C ASN A 228 2.85 17.31 0.92
N VAL A 229 3.89 16.59 0.50
CA VAL A 229 3.94 15.12 0.60
C VAL A 229 4.16 14.71 2.05
N ILE A 230 3.30 13.81 2.53
CA ILE A 230 3.46 13.20 3.84
C ILE A 230 4.59 12.18 3.75
N ASN A 231 5.57 12.25 4.65
CA ASN A 231 6.73 11.37 4.63
C ASN A 231 6.85 10.58 5.93
N TYR A 232 6.97 9.26 5.81
CA TYR A 232 7.20 8.35 6.92
C TYR A 232 8.51 7.61 6.69
N ASN A 233 9.40 7.65 7.67
CA ASN A 233 10.65 6.90 7.68
C ASN A 233 10.59 5.88 8.81
N LEU A 234 10.39 4.61 8.45
CA LEU A 234 10.36 3.49 9.35
C LEU A 234 11.78 2.94 9.48
N GLY A 235 12.34 2.99 10.68
CA GLY A 235 13.67 2.47 10.95
C GLY A 235 13.74 1.79 12.30
N ALA A 236 14.72 0.90 12.47
CA ALA A 236 14.99 0.27 13.76
C ALA A 236 15.77 1.26 14.67
N TRP A 237 15.13 1.64 15.78
CA TRP A 237 15.57 2.45 16.92
C TRP A 237 15.41 3.98 16.92
N ALA A 238 15.22 4.44 18.17
CA ALA A 238 14.53 5.62 18.66
C ALA A 238 15.44 6.85 18.83
N ALA A 239 14.80 7.97 19.13
CA ALA A 239 15.37 9.24 19.56
C ALA A 239 16.73 9.10 20.29
N GLN A 240 17.72 9.84 19.79
CA GLN A 240 18.81 10.36 20.62
C GLN A 240 18.27 11.48 21.51
#